data_AF-A0A259PNI4-F1
#
_entry.id   AF-A0A259PNI4-F1
#
_cell.length_a   1.000
_cell.length_b   1.000
_cell.length_c   1.000
_cell.angle_alpha   90.00
_cell.angle_beta   90.00
_cell.angle_gamma   90.00
#
_symmetry.space_group_name_H-M   'P 1'
#
loop_
_entity.id
_entity.type
_entity.pdbx_description
1 polymer ?
#
loop_
_entity_poly.entity_id
_entity_poly.type
_entity_poly.pdbx_seq_one_letter_code
_entity_poly.pdbx_strand_id
1 'polypeptide(L)' 'MFNKVVKTFQWGRHQVTMETGEIARQASGAVLLNMDDTVVLATVVGARTAKAGQDFFPLTVDYIEKTYAAGRIPG' A
#
# COMPACT_ATOMS: atom_id res chain seq x y z
N MET A 1 -9.01 -18.02 -11.10
CA MET A 1 -7.73 -17.86 -10.38
C MET A 1 -7.34 -16.39 -10.49
N PHE A 2 -6.93 -15.73 -9.40
CA PHE A 2 -6.66 -14.29 -9.42
C PHE A 2 -5.30 -13.98 -10.06
N ASN A 3 -5.21 -12.87 -10.78
CA ASN A 3 -3.97 -12.47 -11.46
C ASN A 3 -3.08 -11.70 -10.49
N LYS A 4 -2.32 -12.43 -9.68
CA LYS A 4 -1.25 -11.87 -8.85
C LYS A 4 -0.08 -11.48 -9.74
N VAL A 5 0.39 -10.24 -9.63
CA VAL A 5 1.62 -9.77 -10.28
C VAL A 5 2.65 -9.52 -9.21
N VAL A 6 3.82 -10.14 -9.36
CA VAL A 6 4.96 -10.01 -8.44
C VAL A 6 6.17 -9.53 -9.23
N LYS A 7 6.87 -8.54 -8.68
CA LYS A 7 8.14 -8.04 -9.20
C LYS A 7 9.15 -7.92 -8.07
N THR A 8 10.33 -8.45 -8.30
CA THR A 8 11.45 -8.39 -7.36
C THR A 8 12.64 -7.74 -8.05
N PHE A 9 13.30 -6.83 -7.36
CA PHE A 9 14.49 -6.15 -7.86
C PHE A 9 15.46 -5.84 -6.72
N GLN A 10 16.72 -5.61 -7.07
CA GLN A 10 17.75 -5.19 -6.12
C GLN A 10 17.74 -3.67 -5.95
N TRP A 11 17.77 -3.21 -4.69
CA TRP A 11 17.89 -1.81 -4.30
C TRP A 11 19.06 -1.66 -3.32
N GLY A 12 20.23 -1.29 -3.86
CA GLY A 12 21.45 -1.20 -3.07
C GLY A 12 21.87 -2.55 -2.50
N ARG A 13 21.66 -2.75 -1.19
CA ARG A 13 21.92 -4.02 -0.50
C ARG A 13 20.64 -4.83 -0.23
N HIS A 14 19.48 -4.24 -0.48
CA HIS A 14 18.19 -4.77 -0.08
C HIS A 14 17.45 -5.39 -1.26
N GLN A 15 16.77 -6.51 -1.04
CA GLN A 15 15.88 -7.08 -2.04
C GLN A 15 14.47 -6.51 -1.82
N VAL A 16 13.93 -5.86 -2.86
CA VAL A 16 12.58 -5.30 -2.81
C VAL A 16 11.65 -6.18 -3.64
N THR A 17 10.56 -6.61 -3.04
CA THR A 17 9.48 -7.34 -3.69
C THR A 17 8.19 -6.53 -3.61
N MET A 18 7.53 -6.36 -4.75
CA MET A 18 6.24 -5.67 -4.87
C MET A 18 5.20 -6.62 -5.45
N GLU A 19 4.04 -6.69 -4.80
CA GLU A 19 2.93 -7.56 -5.18
C GLU A 19 1.63 -6.77 -5.35
N THR A 20 0.84 -7.10 -6.37
CA THR A 20 -0.51 -6.55 -6.58
C THR A 20 -1.48 -7.60 -7.13
N GLY A 21 -2.77 -7.33 -7.02
CA GLY A 21 -3.84 -8.18 -7.55
C GLY A 21 -4.41 -9.23 -6.58
N GLU A 22 -3.84 -9.34 -5.38
CA GLU A 22 -4.29 -10.28 -4.33
C GLU A 22 -5.02 -9.58 -3.18
N ILE A 23 -4.40 -8.56 -2.57
CA ILE A 23 -4.90 -7.84 -1.38
C ILE A 23 -5.59 -6.53 -1.77
N ALA A 24 -6.62 -6.12 -1.01
CA ALA A 24 -7.30 -4.82 -1.11
C ALA A 24 -7.80 -4.44 -2.53
N ARG A 25 -8.27 -5.43 -3.30
CA ARG A 25 -8.65 -5.31 -4.73
C ARG A 25 -9.80 -4.34 -5.05
N GLN A 26 -10.49 -3.84 -4.04
CA GLN A 26 -11.53 -2.82 -4.21
C GLN A 26 -10.95 -1.40 -4.24
N ALA A 27 -9.71 -1.21 -3.78
CA ALA A 27 -9.01 0.06 -3.94
C ALA A 27 -8.71 0.32 -5.43
N SER A 28 -8.53 1.59 -5.80
CA SER A 28 -8.10 1.95 -7.16
C SER A 28 -6.71 1.41 -7.48
N GLY A 29 -5.84 1.31 -6.47
CA GLY A 29 -4.57 0.60 -6.53
C GLY A 29 -4.19 0.06 -5.15
N ALA A 30 -3.54 -1.10 -5.13
CA ALA A 30 -3.02 -1.70 -3.91
C ALA A 30 -1.71 -2.43 -4.20
N VAL A 31 -0.68 -2.18 -3.40
CA VAL A 31 0.62 -2.83 -3.49
C VAL A 31 1.06 -3.28 -2.11
N LEU A 32 1.40 -4.56 -1.99
CA LEU A 32 2.15 -5.08 -0.86
C LEU A 32 3.64 -5.00 -1.20
N LEU A 33 4.39 -4.24 -0.41
CA LEU A 33 5.84 -4.10 -0.56
C LEU A 33 6.53 -4.83 0.58
N ASN A 34 7.54 -5.63 0.25
CA ASN A 34 8.45 -6.25 1.20
C ASN A 34 9.88 -5.81 0.85
N MET A 35 10.61 -5.34 1.86
CA MET A 35 12.04 -5.09 1.78
C MET A 35 12.70 -5.73 3.00
N ASP A 36 13.48 -6.79 2.77
CA ASP A 36 14.23 -7.53 3.80
C ASP A 36 13.44 -7.73 5.11
N ASP A 37 12.26 -8.34 5.02
CA ASP A 37 11.31 -8.67 6.10
C ASP A 37 10.41 -7.53 6.60
N THR A 38 10.68 -6.28 6.24
CA THR A 38 9.75 -5.18 6.52
C THR A 38 8.66 -5.14 5.46
N VAL A 39 7.40 -5.30 5.87
CA VAL A 39 6.25 -5.35 4.97
C VAL A 39 5.32 -4.16 5.19
N VAL A 40 4.94 -3.49 4.11
CA VAL A 40 3.97 -2.39 4.09
C VAL A 40 2.91 -2.65 3.02
N LEU A 41 1.64 -2.42 3.37
CA LEU A 41 0.53 -2.36 2.40
C LEU A 41 0.21 -0.90 2.09
N ALA A 42 0.38 -0.50 0.83
CA ALA A 42 -0.05 0.80 0.34
C ALA A 42 -1.32 0.66 -0.51
N THR A 43 -2.33 1.47 -0.22
CA THR A 43 -3.58 1.53 -0.98
C THR A 43 -3.85 2.95 -1.44
N VAL A 44 -4.47 3.08 -2.61
CA VAL A 44 -4.91 4.36 -3.17
C VAL A 44 -6.35 4.23 -3.61
N VAL A 45 -7.16 5.22 -3.25
CA VAL A 45 -8.55 5.34 -3.70
C VAL A 45 -8.76 6.74 -4.25
N GLY A 46 -9.17 6.82 -5.52
CA GLY A 46 -9.55 8.07 -6.16
C GLY A 46 -11.06 8.14 -6.37
N ALA A 47 -11.67 9.27 -6.01
CA ALA A 47 -13.03 9.56 -6.42
C ALA A 47 -13.08 9.73 -7.95
N ARG A 48 -14.07 9.11 -8.61
CA ARG A 48 -14.24 9.23 -10.07
C ARG A 48 -14.79 10.59 -10.51
N THR A 49 -15.35 11.36 -9.57
CA THR A 49 -15.93 12.67 -9.81
C THR A 49 -15.46 13.64 -8.72
N ALA A 50 -15.24 14.89 -9.12
CA ALA A 50 -14.94 15.97 -8.19
C ALA A 50 -16.20 16.36 -7.39
N LYS A 51 -16.01 16.84 -6.16
CA LYS A 51 -17.10 17.41 -5.36
C LYS A 51 -17.50 18.77 -5.93
N ALA A 52 -18.80 19.08 -5.93
CA ALA A 52 -19.29 20.38 -6.37
C ALA A 52 -18.74 21.49 -5.47
N GLY A 53 -18.28 22.59 -6.06
CA GLY A 53 -17.70 23.73 -5.32
C GLY A 53 -16.31 23.47 -4.73
N GLN A 54 -15.65 22.37 -5.09
CA GLN A 54 -14.27 22.10 -4.69
C GLN A 54 -13.31 23.09 -5.36
N ASP A 55 -12.61 23.89 -4.55
CA ASP A 55 -11.69 24.97 -4.96
C ASP A 55 -10.21 24.63 -4.74
N PHE A 56 -9.90 23.53 -4.04
CA PHE A 56 -8.55 22.99 -3.84
C PHE A 56 -8.50 21.47 -4.08
N PHE A 57 -7.30 20.89 -4.22
CA PHE A 57 -7.12 19.45 -4.40
C PHE A 57 -7.16 18.70 -3.04
N PRO A 58 -8.21 17.89 -2.75
CA PRO A 58 -8.34 17.22 -1.47
C PRO A 58 -7.57 15.89 -1.45
N LEU A 59 -6.32 15.94 -0.99
CA LEU A 59 -5.48 14.76 -0.80
C LEU A 59 -5.24 14.52 0.69
N THR A 60 -5.48 13.28 1.12
CA THR A 60 -5.16 12.80 2.47
C THR A 60 -4.19 11.63 2.36
N VAL A 61 -3.22 11.58 3.27
CA VAL A 61 -2.28 10.48 3.40
C VAL A 61 -2.29 10.00 4.84
N ASP A 62 -2.66 8.75 5.05
CA ASP A 62 -2.67 8.11 6.36
C ASP A 62 -1.53 7.09 6.43
N TYR A 63 -0.58 7.31 7.34
CA TYR A 63 0.46 6.35 7.68
C TYR A 63 0.17 5.78 9.07
N ILE A 64 -0.01 4.46 9.15
CA ILE A 64 -0.33 3.77 10.40
C ILE A 64 0.65 2.63 10.59
N GLU A 65 1.42 2.69 11.67
CA GLU A 65 2.18 1.56 12.17
C GLU A 65 1.30 0.67 13.04
N LYS A 66 1.45 -0.64 12.87
CA LYS A 66 0.75 -1.62 13.68
C LYS A 66 1.74 -2.25 14.64
N THR A 67 1.46 -2.21 15.94
CA THR A 67 2.38 -2.74 16.97
C THR A 67 2.70 -4.23 16.78
N TYR A 68 1.76 -4.98 16.19
CA TYR A 68 1.97 -6.39 15.84
C TYR A 68 3.06 -6.58 14.78
N ALA A 69 3.39 -5.57 13.98
CA ALA A 69 4.48 -5.63 13.00
C ALA A 69 5.85 -5.81 13.68
N ALA A 70 5.98 -5.37 14.94
CA ALA A 70 7.14 -5.62 15.78
C ALA A 70 6.91 -6.74 16.83
N GLY A 71 5.81 -7.49 16.72
CA GLY A 71 5.44 -8.55 17.67
C GLY A 71 5.03 -8.05 19.06
N ARG A 72 4.52 -6.81 19.18
CA ARG A 72 4.14 -6.20 20.47
C ARG A 72 2.64 -5.94 20.59
N ILE A 73 2.11 -6.12 21.81
CA ILE A 73 0.76 -5.68 22.20
C ILE A 73 0.84 -4.18 22.58
N PRO A 74 -0.10 -3.33 22.13
CA PRO A 74 -0.14 -1.92 22.55
C PRO A 74 -0.31 -1.79 24.06
N GLY A 75 0.50 -0.97 24.71
CA GLY A 75 0.47 -0.71 26.15
C GLY A 75 1.41 0.41 26.54
#